data_AF-A0A5D0VG19-F1
#
_entry.id   AF-A0A5D0VG19-F1
#
_cell.length_a   1.000
_cell.length_b   1.000
_cell.length_c   1.000
_cell.angle_alpha   90.00
_cell.angle_beta   90.00
_cell.angle_gamma   90.00
#
_symmetry.space_group_name_H-M   'P 1'
#
loop_
_entity.id
_entity.type
_entity.pdbx_description
1 polymer ?
#
loop_
_entity_poly.entity_id
_entity_poly.type
_entity_poly.pdbx_seq_one_letter_code
_entity_poly.pdbx_strand_id
1 'polypeptide(L)' 'MLFLVGKYPPGCSGYVSVTMEQVQEAVDWCYENGIQIITHTNGEGASDMLIAAILFLRTFPSAAASRRHCTHVWALWMKV' A
#
# COMPACT_ATOMS: atom_id res chain seq x y z
N MET A 1 5.03 13.51 -6.30
CA MET A 1 5.42 13.49 -7.74
C MET A 1 5.47 12.02 -8.14
N LEU A 2 4.70 11.54 -9.12
CA LEU A 2 4.72 10.10 -9.48
C LEU A 2 5.87 9.84 -10.46
N PHE A 3 7.02 9.38 -9.97
CA PHE A 3 8.15 9.04 -10.84
C PHE A 3 7.90 7.73 -11.60
N LEU A 4 7.71 7.84 -12.91
CA LEU A 4 7.86 6.76 -13.87
C LEU A 4 9.36 6.51 -14.11
N VAL A 5 9.83 5.26 -14.06
CA VAL A 5 11.20 4.92 -14.46
C VAL A 5 11.27 4.89 -15.99
N GLY A 6 11.69 6.00 -16.62
CA GLY A 6 11.90 6.09 -18.07
C GLY A 6 11.85 7.52 -18.62
N LYS A 7 12.22 7.70 -19.90
CA LYS A 7 12.05 8.99 -20.60
C LYS A 7 10.61 9.14 -21.07
N TYR A 8 9.75 9.61 -20.18
CA TYR A 8 8.36 9.91 -20.52
C TYR A 8 8.19 11.40 -20.87
N PRO A 9 7.25 11.73 -21.77
CA PRO A 9 6.88 13.12 -22.02
C PRO A 9 6.51 13.85 -20.71
N PRO A 10 6.86 15.14 -20.56
CA PRO A 10 6.43 15.92 -19.42
C PRO A 10 4.90 15.91 -19.31
N GLY A 11 4.38 15.67 -18.10
CA GLY A 11 2.95 15.52 -17.84
C GLY A 11 2.47 14.06 -17.72
N CYS A 12 3.30 13.08 -18.07
CA CYS A 12 3.03 11.67 -17.77
C CYS A 12 3.21 11.41 -16.27
N SER A 13 2.10 11.43 -15.55
CA SER A 13 1.99 10.81 -14.22
C SER A 13 1.49 9.38 -14.43
N GLY A 14 2.13 8.39 -13.83
CA GLY A 14 1.76 6.99 -14.07
C GLY A 14 0.29 6.65 -13.77
N TYR A 15 -0.16 5.49 -14.24
CA TYR A 15 -1.55 5.03 -14.13
C TYR A 15 -1.81 4.26 -12.84
N VAL A 16 -2.44 4.88 -11.85
CA VAL A 16 -2.72 4.23 -10.56
C VAL A 16 -3.69 3.04 -10.75
N SER A 17 -3.22 1.81 -10.49
CA SER A 17 -4.02 0.59 -10.66
C SER A 17 -5.00 0.29 -9.52
N VAL A 18 -4.83 0.90 -8.36
CA VAL A 18 -5.67 0.71 -7.16
C VAL A 18 -5.89 2.04 -6.45
N THR A 19 -7.09 2.29 -5.95
CA THR A 19 -7.40 3.52 -5.21
C THR A 19 -6.88 3.46 -3.78
N MET A 20 -6.80 4.61 -3.09
CA MET A 20 -6.34 4.68 -1.70
C MET A 20 -7.24 3.87 -0.75
N GLU A 21 -8.54 3.85 -1.02
CA GLU A 21 -9.52 3.09 -0.26
C GLU A 21 -9.23 1.58 -0.38
N GLN A 22 -8.95 1.10 -1.59
CA GLN A 22 -8.58 -0.30 -1.83
C GLN A 22 -7.26 -0.67 -1.14
N VAL A 23 -6.31 0.26 -1.08
CA VAL A 23 -5.07 0.06 -0.30
C VAL A 23 -5.40 -0.08 1.18
N GLN A 24 -6.22 0.81 1.74
CA GLN A 24 -6.60 0.77 3.15
C GLN A 24 -7.33 -0.53 3.49
N GLU A 25 -8.34 -0.92 2.71
CA GLU A 25 -9.10 -2.17 2.91
C GLU A 25 -8.19 -3.40 2.89
N ALA A 26 -7.22 -3.46 1.96
CA ALA A 26 -6.29 -4.56 1.88
C ALA A 26 -5.34 -4.62 3.10
N VAL A 27 -4.87 -3.46 3.57
CA VAL A 27 -4.00 -3.37 4.76
C VAL A 27 -4.79 -3.75 6.01
N ASP A 28 -6.01 -3.26 6.16
CA ASP A 28 -6.90 -3.56 7.29
C ASP A 28 -7.18 -5.06 7.36
N TRP A 29 -7.57 -5.69 6.24
CA TRP A 29 -7.81 -7.13 6.17
C TRP A 29 -6.56 -7.95 6.52
N CYS A 30 -5.39 -7.56 6.00
CA CYS A 30 -4.13 -8.22 6.35
C CYS A 30 -3.83 -8.09 7.84
N TYR A 31 -4.10 -6.92 8.43
CA TYR A 31 -3.89 -6.68 9.85
C TYR A 31 -4.82 -7.52 10.72
N GLU A 32 -6.12 -7.54 10.42
CA GLU A 32 -7.12 -8.34 11.13
C GLU A 32 -6.80 -9.84 11.11
N ASN A 33 -6.32 -10.34 9.99
CA ASN A 33 -6.02 -11.76 9.81
C ASN A 33 -4.62 -12.16 10.28
N GLY A 34 -3.81 -11.20 10.75
CA GLY A 34 -2.41 -11.46 11.07
C GLY A 34 -1.69 -12.02 9.84
N ILE A 35 -1.67 -11.26 8.75
CA ILE A 35 -1.00 -11.58 7.49
C ILE A 35 -0.05 -10.42 7.14
N GLN A 36 1.18 -10.74 6.75
CA GLN A 36 2.15 -9.76 6.29
C GLN A 36 1.79 -9.35 4.87
N ILE A 37 1.50 -8.07 4.67
CA ILE A 37 1.30 -7.53 3.33
C ILE A 37 2.64 -7.41 2.61
N ILE A 38 2.69 -7.90 1.38
CA ILE A 38 3.75 -7.63 0.40
C ILE A 38 3.08 -6.99 -0.80
N THR A 39 3.51 -5.81 -1.19
CA THR A 39 2.97 -5.15 -2.37
C THR A 39 4.08 -4.69 -3.29
N HIS A 40 3.87 -4.90 -4.58
CA HIS A 40 4.69 -4.25 -5.59
C HIS A 40 4.18 -2.82 -5.76
N THR A 41 4.95 -1.84 -5.29
CA THR A 41 4.68 -0.41 -5.51
C THR A 41 5.71 0.14 -6.47
N ASN A 42 5.25 0.66 -7.61
CA ASN A 42 6.11 1.41 -8.52
C ASN A 42 5.85 2.91 -8.32
N GLY A 43 6.91 3.72 -8.34
CA GLY A 43 6.79 5.17 -8.21
C GLY A 43 6.49 5.66 -6.78
N GLU A 44 6.98 6.87 -6.50
CA GLU A 44 6.93 7.51 -5.16
C GLU A 44 5.50 7.60 -4.60
N GLY A 45 4.53 8.03 -5.41
CA GLY A 45 3.14 8.18 -4.94
C GLY A 45 2.45 6.87 -4.55
N ALA A 46 2.77 5.74 -5.21
CA ALA A 46 2.22 4.45 -4.81
C ALA A 46 2.83 3.95 -3.48
N SER A 47 4.13 4.20 -3.28
CA SER A 47 4.78 3.93 -1.99
C SER A 47 4.23 4.83 -0.88
N ASP A 48 3.96 6.10 -1.15
CA ASP A 48 3.35 7.04 -0.20
C ASP A 48 1.96 6.56 0.25
N MET A 49 1.13 6.08 -0.68
CA MET A 49 -0.19 5.51 -0.37
C MET A 49 -0.09 4.32 0.59
N LEU A 50 0.82 3.37 0.32
CA LEU A 50 1.01 2.21 1.20
C LEU A 50 1.50 2.64 2.60
N ILE A 51 2.48 3.55 2.66
CA ILE A 51 3.03 4.05 3.93
C ILE A 51 1.93 4.75 4.73
N ALA A 52 1.10 5.57 4.08
CA ALA A 52 -0.02 6.26 4.71
C ALA A 52 -1.01 5.27 5.33
N ALA A 53 -1.40 4.21 4.60
CA ALA A 53 -2.31 3.18 5.13
C ALA A 53 -1.74 2.46 6.37
N ILE A 54 -0.45 2.09 6.34
CA ILE A 54 0.22 1.42 7.46
C ILE A 54 0.33 2.38 8.66
N LEU A 55 0.66 3.65 8.44
CA LEU A 55 0.77 4.65 9.50
C LEU A 55 -0.59 4.96 10.13
N PHE A 56 -1.67 5.00 9.34
CA PHE A 56 -3.03 5.20 9.84
C PHE A 56 -3.39 4.13 10.90
N LEU A 57 -3.19 2.85 10.58
CA LEU A 57 -3.42 1.75 11.54
C LEU A 57 -2.52 1.82 12.78
N ARG A 58 -1.23 2.19 12.61
CA ARG A 58 -0.31 2.35 13.75
C ARG A 58 -0.71 3.49 14.69
N THR A 59 -1.30 4.55 14.14
CA THR A 59 -1.69 5.75 14.90
C THR A 59 -3.06 5.56 15.58
N PHE A 60 -3.94 4.76 14.98
CA PHE A 60 -5.28 4.44 15.51
C PHE A 60 -5.43 2.94 15.80
N PRO A 61 -4.79 2.43 16.87
CA PRO A 61 -4.75 1.00 17.18
C PRO A 61 -6.10 0.40 17.61
N SER A 62 -7.14 1.20 17.86
CA SER A 62 -8.49 0.71 18.12
C SER A 62 -9.13 0.03 16.89
N ALA A 63 -8.57 0.22 15.69
CA ALA A 63 -8.90 -0.56 14.50
C ALA A 63 -8.06 -1.85 14.36
N ALA A 64 -7.07 -2.03 15.22
CA ALA A 64 -5.91 -2.86 14.95
C ALA A 64 -5.59 -3.79 16.15
N ALA A 65 -6.55 -4.63 16.51
CA ALA A 65 -6.43 -5.56 17.64
C ALA A 65 -6.08 -6.99 17.21
N SER A 66 -4.83 -7.28 16.82
CA SER A 66 -4.25 -8.63 16.98
C SER A 66 -2.71 -8.63 16.79
N ARG A 67 -2.02 -9.59 17.42
CA ARG A 67 -0.61 -9.52 17.81
C ARG A 67 0.37 -9.95 16.71
N ARG A 68 1.43 -9.14 16.57
CA ARG A 68 2.86 -9.43 16.27
C ARG A 68 3.22 -10.78 15.63
N HIS A 69 3.93 -10.65 14.50
CA HIS A 69 4.61 -11.67 13.69
C HIS A 69 3.69 -12.56 12.87
N CYS A 70 3.46 -12.17 11.62
CA CYS A 70 2.81 -13.03 10.65
C CYS A 70 3.76 -13.52 9.55
N THR A 71 3.79 -14.83 9.43
CA THR A 71 4.61 -15.61 8.47
C THR A 71 3.84 -15.94 7.19
N HIS A 72 2.63 -15.42 7.03
CA HIS A 72 1.81 -15.58 5.83
C HIS A 72 1.84 -14.29 5.02
N VAL A 73 2.04 -14.41 3.71
CA VAL A 73 2.27 -13.32 2.78
C VAL A 73 1.03 -13.13 1.90
N TRP A 74 0.51 -11.90 1.82
CA TRP A 74 -0.50 -11.51 0.84
C TRP A 74 0.11 -10.56 -0.20
N ALA A 75 -0.12 -10.84 -1.49
CA ALA A 75 0.46 -10.08 -2.60
C ALA A 75 -0.56 -9.10 -3.22
N LEU A 76 -0.28 -7.81 -3.16
CA LEU A 76 -1.01 -6.77 -3.91
C LEU A 76 -0.11 -6.18 -5.00
N TRP A 77 -0.71 -5.78 -6.12
CA TRP A 77 0.05 -5.23 -7.25
C TRP A 77 -0.42 -3.81 -7.57
N MET A 78 0.40 -2.83 -7.18
CA MET A 78 0.20 -1.42 -7.50
C MET A 78 1.11 -1.03 -8.66
N LYS A 79 0.58 -1.12 -9.88
CA LYS A 79 1.24 -0.54 -11.06
C LYS A 79 0.86 0.93 -11.22
N VAL A 80 1.86 1.72 -11.63
CA VAL A 80 1.74 3.01 -12.32
C VAL A 80 2.35 2.90 -13.70
#